data_AF-A0A7J6SCZ2-F1
#
_entry.id   AF-A0A7J6SCZ2-F1
#
_cell.length_a   1.000
_cell.length_b   1.000
_cell.length_c   1.000
_cell.angle_alpha   90.00
_cell.angle_beta   90.00
_cell.angle_gamma   90.00
#
_symmetry.space_group_name_H-M   'P 1'
#
loop_
_entity.id
_entity.type
_entity.pdbx_description
1 polymer ?
#
loop_
_entity_poly.entity_id
_entity_poly.type
_entity_poly.pdbx_seq_one_letter_code
_entity_poly.pdbx_strand_id
1 'polypeptide(L)'
;GIQDKLLPLAEGGGGGPGGVGGENNMNILKLVKVRTLTGSDYDSGTTTPSLAPSYYLRGAMFHHNVANTEMPLWRANAGILCIEGSIEFEAPNKSGYIPMDFLRAQEQSYIDIVVRKIVSLGGPATPVQILLCGGRVTRRALDALMEAGVSVCVHV
;
A
#
# COMPACT_ATOMS: atom_id res chain seq x y z
N GLY A 1 30.65 -6.20 33.84
CA GLY A 1 31.98 -6.84 33.92
C GLY A 1 31.97 -8.06 33.05
N ILE A 2 33.08 -8.29 32.35
CA ILE A 2 33.42 -9.43 31.47
C ILE A 2 32.78 -9.30 30.07
N GLN A 3 33.34 -8.59 29.08
CA GLN A 3 34.60 -8.80 28.31
C GLN A 3 34.65 -10.06 27.42
N ASP A 4 34.91 -9.77 26.13
CA ASP A 4 35.72 -10.50 25.16
C ASP A 4 35.23 -11.82 24.56
N LYS A 5 34.95 -11.78 23.25
CA LYS A 5 35.90 -12.27 22.22
C LYS A 5 35.40 -11.96 20.81
N LEU A 6 35.85 -10.82 20.27
CA LEU A 6 36.16 -10.73 18.84
C LEU A 6 37.41 -11.60 18.60
N LEU A 7 37.40 -12.38 17.52
CA LEU A 7 38.63 -12.83 16.87
C LEU A 7 38.65 -12.29 15.44
N PRO A 8 39.72 -11.59 15.03
CA PRO A 8 40.00 -11.28 13.64
C PRO A 8 40.78 -12.44 13.01
N LEU A 9 40.51 -12.77 11.76
CA LEU A 9 41.41 -13.61 10.97
C LEU A 9 41.69 -12.94 9.63
N ALA A 10 42.98 -12.85 9.36
CA ALA A 10 43.65 -11.98 8.44
C ALA A 10 43.55 -12.42 6.98
N GLU A 11 43.78 -11.39 6.15
CA GLU A 11 44.39 -11.37 4.83
C GLU A 11 44.94 -12.71 4.29
N GLY A 12 44.32 -13.17 3.21
CA GLY A 12 44.92 -14.08 2.24
C GLY A 12 44.76 -13.48 0.85
N GLY A 13 45.84 -12.90 0.31
CA GLY A 13 45.90 -12.41 -1.05
C GLY A 13 45.84 -13.55 -2.08
N GLY A 14 45.13 -13.30 -3.18
CA GLY A 14 45.08 -14.18 -4.35
C GLY A 14 44.34 -13.48 -5.48
N GLY A 15 45.09 -12.87 -6.39
CA GLY A 15 44.56 -12.22 -7.59
C GLY A 15 44.28 -13.19 -8.74
N GLY A 16 43.25 -12.86 -9.53
CA GLY A 16 42.99 -13.37 -10.88
C GLY A 16 41.56 -13.94 -11.08
N PRO A 17 41.01 -13.92 -12.30
CA PRO A 17 40.68 -12.74 -13.10
C PRO A 17 39.16 -12.63 -13.37
N GLY A 18 38.68 -11.38 -13.55
CA GLY A 18 37.50 -10.98 -14.33
C GLY A 18 36.28 -11.91 -14.39
N GLY A 19 35.41 -11.84 -13.38
CA GLY A 19 34.02 -12.26 -13.48
C GLY A 19 33.12 -11.04 -13.34
N VAL A 20 32.27 -10.77 -14.33
CA VAL A 20 31.24 -9.72 -14.28
C VAL A 20 30.29 -10.06 -13.13
N GLY A 21 30.53 -9.45 -11.97
CA GLY A 21 29.71 -9.57 -10.77
C GLY A 21 28.39 -8.86 -10.98
N GLY A 22 27.44 -9.54 -11.62
CA GLY A 22 26.03 -9.29 -11.32
C GLY A 22 25.83 -9.65 -9.85
N GLU A 23 25.90 -8.66 -8.97
CA GLU A 23 25.52 -8.83 -7.57
C GLU A 23 24.07 -9.33 -7.56
N ASN A 24 23.90 -10.65 -7.46
CA ASN A 24 22.62 -11.29 -7.23
C ASN A 24 22.18 -10.92 -5.82
N ASN A 25 21.65 -9.71 -5.67
CA ASN A 25 21.22 -9.10 -4.42
C ASN A 25 19.87 -9.70 -3.99
N MET A 26 19.85 -11.02 -3.81
CA MET A 26 18.66 -11.79 -3.45
C MET A 26 18.43 -11.68 -1.94
N ASN A 27 17.86 -10.56 -1.51
CA ASN A 27 17.52 -10.36 -0.12
C ASN A 27 16.12 -10.93 0.16
N ILE A 28 16.07 -12.23 0.50
CA ILE A 28 14.84 -12.96 0.79
C ILE A 28 13.99 -12.29 1.88
N LEU A 29 14.64 -11.68 2.88
CA LEU A 29 13.98 -11.01 4.00
C LEU A 29 13.23 -9.74 3.57
N LYS A 30 13.63 -9.10 2.47
CA LYS A 30 12.95 -7.91 1.92
C LYS A 30 11.87 -8.26 0.91
N LEU A 31 12.03 -9.35 0.16
CA LEU A 31 11.18 -9.71 -0.97
C LEU A 31 10.06 -10.69 -0.61
N VAL A 32 10.22 -11.45 0.47
CA VAL A 32 9.25 -12.46 0.91
C VAL A 32 8.73 -12.09 2.29
N LYS A 33 7.41 -11.86 2.38
CA LYS A 33 6.71 -11.65 3.64
C LYS A 33 5.79 -12.82 3.93
N VAL A 34 6.16 -13.63 4.92
CA VAL A 34 5.29 -14.70 5.44
C VAL A 34 4.28 -14.08 6.38
N ARG A 35 3.00 -14.39 6.19
CA ARG A 35 1.93 -14.00 7.10
C ARG A 35 1.13 -15.22 7.53
N THR A 36 0.94 -15.35 8.83
CA THR A 36 0.08 -16.39 9.42
C THR A 36 -1.30 -15.81 9.61
N LEU A 37 -2.31 -16.45 9.02
CA LEU A 37 -3.72 -16.13 9.27
C LEU A 37 -4.24 -17.10 10.31
N THR A 38 -4.74 -16.58 11.43
CA THR A 38 -5.42 -17.39 12.44
C THR A 38 -6.86 -17.62 11.99
N GLY A 39 -7.13 -18.80 11.45
CA GLY A 39 -8.48 -19.29 11.19
C GLY A 39 -8.78 -20.46 12.12
N SER A 40 -9.93 -20.42 12.80
CA SER A 40 -10.51 -21.60 13.42
C SER A 40 -11.16 -22.44 12.33
N ASP A 41 -10.62 -23.63 12.05
CA ASP A 41 -11.31 -24.66 11.27
C ASP A 41 -12.59 -25.06 12.03
N TYR A 42 -13.71 -24.39 11.78
CA TYR A 42 -15.04 -24.77 12.30
C TYR A 42 -15.76 -25.78 11.39
N ASP A 43 -15.02 -26.53 10.57
CA ASP A 43 -15.67 -27.46 9.64
C ASP A 43 -14.99 -28.83 9.52
N SER A 44 -14.43 -29.33 10.62
CA SER A 44 -14.22 -30.78 10.71
C SER A 44 -14.42 -31.26 12.14
N GLY A 45 -15.48 -32.04 12.36
CA GLY A 45 -15.73 -32.79 13.59
C GLY A 45 -14.70 -33.90 13.84
N THR A 46 -13.43 -33.64 13.57
CA THR A 46 -12.28 -34.53 13.72
C THR A 46 -11.25 -33.85 14.59
N THR A 47 -10.95 -34.47 15.72
CA THR A 47 -10.06 -34.02 16.81
C THR A 47 -8.57 -34.04 16.44
N THR A 48 -8.23 -33.77 15.18
CA THR A 48 -6.85 -33.63 14.69
C THR A 48 -6.65 -32.18 14.28
N PRO A 49 -5.58 -31.49 14.73
CA PRO A 49 -5.27 -30.15 14.26
C PRO A 49 -4.94 -30.22 12.77
N SER A 50 -5.95 -30.01 11.94
CA SER A 50 -5.81 -29.77 10.51
C SER A 50 -5.05 -28.45 10.36
N LEU A 51 -3.87 -28.49 9.75
CA LEU A 51 -3.24 -27.26 9.26
C LEU A 51 -4.19 -26.68 8.21
N ALA A 52 -4.78 -25.53 8.49
CA ALA A 52 -5.50 -24.76 7.48
C ALA A 52 -4.66 -24.67 6.19
N PRO A 53 -5.28 -24.82 5.00
CA PRO A 53 -4.54 -24.89 3.75
C PRO A 53 -3.73 -23.61 3.54
N SER A 54 -2.40 -23.76 3.43
CA SER A 54 -1.45 -22.68 3.22
C SER A 54 -1.16 -22.51 1.74
N TYR A 55 -1.17 -21.27 1.25
CA TYR A 55 -0.99 -20.96 -0.18
C TYR A 55 0.20 -20.01 -0.40
N TYR A 56 0.92 -20.23 -1.50
CA TYR A 56 1.91 -19.28 -2.00
C TYR A 56 1.23 -18.23 -2.87
N LEU A 57 1.26 -16.98 -2.43
CA LEU A 57 0.76 -15.84 -3.21
C LEU A 57 1.92 -15.11 -3.87
N ARG A 58 1.92 -15.02 -5.21
CA ARG A 58 2.84 -14.14 -5.94
C ARG A 58 2.26 -12.73 -5.99
N GLY A 59 2.53 -11.95 -4.95
CA GLY A 59 2.03 -10.57 -4.83
C GLY A 59 2.14 -10.06 -3.40
N ALA A 60 1.49 -8.93 -3.14
CA ALA A 60 1.37 -8.37 -1.79
C ALA A 60 -0.04 -8.64 -1.25
N MET A 61 -0.13 -8.99 0.03
CA MET A 61 -1.39 -9.13 0.75
C MET A 61 -1.49 -8.06 1.85
N PHE A 62 -2.51 -7.23 1.73
CA PHE A 62 -2.86 -6.21 2.71
C PHE A 62 -4.03 -6.70 3.56
N HIS A 63 -4.10 -6.28 4.82
CA HIS A 63 -5.22 -6.61 5.72
C HIS A 63 -6.28 -5.51 5.72
N HIS A 64 -6.06 -4.46 4.93
CA HIS A 64 -6.89 -3.27 4.95
C HIS A 64 -8.01 -3.47 3.94
N ASN A 65 -9.23 -3.26 4.43
CA ASN A 65 -10.41 -3.33 3.59
C ASN A 65 -10.50 -2.08 2.73
N VAL A 66 -11.26 -2.20 1.65
CA VAL A 66 -11.66 -1.05 0.85
C VAL A 66 -12.44 -0.08 1.75
N ALA A 67 -12.16 1.21 1.59
CA ALA A 67 -12.66 2.26 2.48
C ALA A 67 -14.20 2.38 2.48
N ASN A 68 -14.85 1.95 1.40
CA ASN A 68 -16.30 1.88 1.28
C ASN A 68 -16.73 0.50 0.73
N THR A 69 -17.78 -0.07 1.29
CA THR A 69 -18.36 -1.36 0.86
C THR A 69 -19.03 -1.29 -0.52
N GLU A 70 -19.42 -0.10 -0.96
CA GLU A 70 -20.02 0.12 -2.29
C GLU A 70 -18.97 0.18 -3.40
N MET A 71 -17.68 0.31 -3.05
CA MET A 71 -16.60 0.28 -4.03
C MET A 71 -16.38 -1.14 -4.57
N PRO A 72 -15.96 -1.29 -5.83
CA PRO A 72 -15.64 -2.58 -6.43
C PRO A 72 -14.59 -3.36 -5.63
N LEU A 73 -14.97 -4.56 -5.17
CA LEU A 73 -14.10 -5.43 -4.35
C LEU A 73 -13.07 -6.21 -5.19
N TRP A 74 -13.35 -6.44 -6.47
CA TRP A 74 -12.47 -7.20 -7.35
C TRP A 74 -12.31 -6.50 -8.71
N ARG A 75 -11.05 -6.36 -9.13
CA ARG A 75 -10.66 -5.78 -10.41
C ARG A 75 -9.51 -6.59 -10.99
N ALA A 76 -9.70 -7.15 -12.19
CA ALA A 76 -8.61 -7.75 -12.96
C ALA A 76 -7.83 -6.66 -13.71
N ASN A 77 -6.51 -6.80 -13.80
CA ASN A 77 -5.62 -5.87 -14.52
C ASN A 77 -5.77 -4.39 -14.09
N ALA A 78 -5.96 -4.16 -12.79
CA ALA A 78 -6.13 -2.83 -12.24
C ALA A 78 -4.84 -2.01 -12.30
N GLY A 79 -4.93 -0.77 -12.77
CA GLY A 79 -3.90 0.23 -12.51
C GLY A 79 -3.92 0.59 -11.02
N ILE A 80 -2.79 0.41 -10.35
CA ILE A 80 -2.63 0.71 -8.92
C ILE A 80 -1.84 2.01 -8.78
N LEU A 81 -2.41 2.99 -8.09
CA LEU A 81 -1.72 4.22 -7.70
C LEU A 81 -1.43 4.16 -6.20
N CYS A 82 -0.18 4.40 -5.81
CA CYS A 82 0.25 4.46 -4.42
C CYS A 82 0.58 5.92 -4.05
N ILE A 83 0.00 6.42 -2.97
CA ILE A 83 0.25 7.76 -2.44
C ILE A 83 0.60 7.63 -0.95
N GLU A 84 1.71 8.22 -0.54
CA GLU A 84 2.15 8.21 0.86
C GLU A 84 1.36 9.22 1.73
N GLY A 85 0.96 10.36 1.13
CA GLY A 85 0.24 11.43 1.81
C GLY A 85 -1.26 11.19 2.03
N SER A 86 -1.92 12.16 2.67
CA SER A 86 -3.38 12.21 2.84
C SER A 86 -4.06 12.98 1.70
N ILE A 87 -5.31 12.65 1.45
CA ILE A 87 -6.21 13.42 0.58
C ILE A 87 -7.17 14.16 1.51
N GLU A 88 -6.65 15.24 2.11
CA GLU A 88 -7.37 16.12 3.02
C GLU A 88 -7.13 17.57 2.61
N PHE A 89 -8.19 18.38 2.68
CA PHE A 89 -8.06 19.81 2.46
C PHE A 89 -7.60 20.49 3.74
N GLU A 90 -6.35 20.94 3.76
CA GLU A 90 -5.84 21.78 4.84
C GLU A 90 -6.33 23.21 4.63
N ALA A 91 -7.16 23.68 5.58
CA ALA A 91 -7.60 25.07 5.56
C ALA A 91 -6.40 26.01 5.66
N PRO A 92 -6.37 27.11 4.92
CA PRO A 92 -5.25 28.05 4.97
C PRO A 92 -5.09 28.60 6.38
N ASN A 93 -3.87 28.52 6.93
CA ASN A 93 -3.47 29.09 8.23
C ASN A 93 -3.43 30.63 8.25
N LYS A 94 -4.36 31.28 7.56
CA LYS A 94 -4.48 32.74 7.54
C LYS A 94 -5.28 33.18 8.75
N SER A 95 -4.69 34.04 9.58
CA SER A 95 -5.34 34.69 10.71
C SER A 95 -6.37 35.71 10.20
N GLY A 96 -7.59 35.25 9.91
CA GLY A 96 -8.68 36.09 9.45
C GLY A 96 -9.99 35.32 9.41
N TYR A 97 -11.11 36.01 9.54
CA TYR A 97 -12.42 35.41 9.35
C TYR A 97 -12.58 35.02 7.87
N ILE A 98 -12.79 33.73 7.61
CA ILE A 98 -13.13 33.21 6.29
C ILE A 98 -14.55 32.63 6.38
N PRO A 99 -15.49 33.04 5.52
CA PRO A 99 -16.82 32.45 5.47
C PRO A 99 -16.75 30.94 5.22
N MET A 100 -17.53 30.16 5.97
CA MET A 100 -17.54 28.69 5.85
C MET A 100 -17.93 28.19 4.45
N ASP A 101 -18.80 28.92 3.74
CA ASP A 101 -19.21 28.55 2.39
C ASP A 101 -18.06 28.62 1.39
N PHE A 102 -17.15 29.59 1.58
CA PHE A 102 -15.95 29.71 0.76
C PHE A 102 -15.00 28.55 0.98
N LEU A 103 -14.78 28.16 2.25
CA LEU A 103 -13.94 27.00 2.58
C LEU A 103 -14.51 25.71 2.00
N ARG A 104 -15.83 25.52 2.06
CA ARG A 104 -16.50 24.35 1.45
C ARG A 104 -16.35 24.31 -0.07
N ALA A 105 -16.49 25.45 -0.73
CA ALA A 105 -16.29 25.55 -2.18
C ALA A 105 -14.83 25.27 -2.57
N GLN A 106 -13.88 25.74 -1.77
CA GLN A 106 -12.46 25.51 -1.99
C GLN A 106 -12.06 24.05 -1.75
N GLU A 107 -12.58 23.42 -0.70
CA GLU A 107 -12.42 21.99 -0.45
C GLU A 107 -12.95 21.16 -1.62
N GLN A 108 -14.15 21.46 -2.13
CA GLN A 108 -14.72 20.75 -3.27
C GLN A 108 -13.83 20.90 -4.51
N SER A 109 -13.40 22.12 -4.82
CA SER A 109 -12.49 22.38 -5.95
C SER A 109 -11.17 21.63 -5.81
N TYR A 110 -10.60 21.56 -4.60
CA TYR A 110 -9.42 20.76 -4.31
C TYR A 110 -9.64 19.27 -4.61
N ILE A 111 -10.75 18.69 -4.14
CA ILE A 111 -11.10 17.29 -4.36
C ILE A 111 -11.26 17.02 -5.86
N ASP A 112 -12.01 17.85 -6.58
CA ASP A 112 -12.25 17.70 -8.01
C ASP A 112 -10.94 17.70 -8.81
N ILE A 113 -9.98 18.56 -8.43
CA ILE A 113 -8.66 18.62 -9.05
C ILE A 113 -7.86 17.34 -8.76
N VAL A 114 -7.85 16.87 -7.51
CA VAL A 114 -7.12 15.66 -7.11
C VAL A 114 -7.67 14.43 -7.82
N VAL A 115 -8.98 14.24 -7.81
CA VAL A 115 -9.65 13.11 -8.47
C VAL A 115 -9.38 13.13 -9.97
N ARG A 116 -9.51 14.29 -10.61
CA ARG A 116 -9.20 14.43 -12.04
C ARG A 116 -7.76 14.07 -12.36
N LYS A 117 -6.81 14.49 -11.52
CA LYS A 117 -5.40 14.12 -11.66
C LYS A 117 -5.20 12.61 -11.55
N ILE A 118 -5.79 11.97 -10.55
CA ILE A 118 -5.71 10.52 -10.34
C ILE A 118 -6.22 9.76 -11.56
N VAL A 119 -7.40 10.13 -12.07
CA VAL A 119 -7.98 9.51 -13.26
C VAL A 119 -7.10 9.74 -14.49
N SER A 120 -6.54 10.95 -14.65
CA SER A 120 -5.69 11.30 -15.78
C SER A 120 -4.30 10.65 -15.78
N LEU A 121 -3.81 10.20 -14.62
CA LEU A 121 -2.56 9.45 -14.53
C LEU A 121 -2.70 8.05 -15.15
N GLY A 122 -3.92 7.51 -15.19
CA GLY A 122 -4.23 6.29 -15.92
C GLY A 122 -4.18 6.55 -17.42
N GLY A 123 -3.39 5.74 -18.14
CA GLY A 123 -3.47 5.70 -19.59
C GLY A 123 -4.75 5.04 -20.08
N PRO A 124 -5.07 5.14 -21.39
CA PRO A 124 -6.27 4.52 -21.96
C PRO A 124 -6.25 2.98 -21.88
N ALA A 125 -5.07 2.36 -21.77
CA ALA A 125 -4.92 0.91 -21.66
C ALA A 125 -5.01 0.39 -20.21
N THR A 126 -4.65 1.21 -19.22
CA THR A 126 -4.62 0.82 -17.81
C THR A 126 -5.09 2.00 -16.95
N PRO A 127 -6.41 2.21 -16.82
CA PRO A 127 -6.94 3.23 -15.94
C PRO A 127 -6.57 2.90 -14.49
N VAL A 128 -6.38 3.95 -13.68
CA VAL A 128 -6.22 3.78 -12.24
C VAL A 128 -7.56 3.31 -11.68
N GLN A 129 -7.57 2.10 -11.14
CA GLN A 129 -8.77 1.47 -10.56
C GLN A 129 -8.62 1.22 -9.07
N ILE A 130 -7.39 1.18 -8.56
CA ILE A 130 -7.09 0.99 -7.15
C ILE A 130 -6.16 2.11 -6.69
N LEU A 131 -6.54 2.77 -5.61
CA LEU A 131 -5.74 3.77 -4.92
C LEU A 131 -5.34 3.24 -3.54
N LEU A 132 -4.04 3.11 -3.31
CA LEU A 132 -3.46 2.80 -2.01
C LEU A 132 -2.96 4.10 -1.39
N CYS A 133 -3.61 4.53 -0.30
CA CYS A 133 -3.30 5.76 0.40
C CYS A 133 -2.70 5.43 1.77
N GLY A 134 -1.50 5.92 2.06
CA GLY A 134 -0.87 5.78 3.39
C GLY A 134 -1.51 6.71 4.42
N GLY A 135 -2.02 7.86 3.97
CA GLY A 135 -2.70 8.84 4.82
C GLY A 135 -4.20 8.63 4.95
N ARG A 136 -4.85 9.67 5.47
CA ARG A 136 -6.31 9.77 5.56
C ARG A 136 -6.91 10.26 4.25
N VAL A 137 -8.18 9.94 4.02
CA VAL A 137 -8.95 10.41 2.86
C VAL A 137 -10.29 10.91 3.37
N THR A 138 -10.68 12.13 3.01
CA THR A 138 -11.97 12.68 3.43
C THR A 138 -13.15 11.91 2.82
N ARG A 139 -14.30 11.90 3.50
CA ARG A 139 -15.53 11.27 3.01
C ARG A 139 -15.91 11.77 1.60
N ARG A 140 -15.86 13.09 1.40
CA ARG A 140 -16.15 13.71 0.10
C ARG A 140 -15.20 13.25 -1.00
N ALA A 141 -13.92 13.08 -0.69
CA ALA A 141 -12.96 12.54 -1.65
C ALA A 141 -13.23 11.06 -1.95
N LEU A 142 -13.62 10.25 -0.96
CA LEU A 142 -14.03 8.86 -1.18
C LEU A 142 -15.26 8.77 -2.09
N ASP A 143 -16.27 9.62 -1.86
CA ASP A 143 -17.49 9.65 -2.67
C ASP A 143 -17.15 10.02 -4.13
N ALA A 144 -16.34 11.06 -4.35
CA ALA A 144 -15.90 11.46 -5.70
C ALA A 144 -15.02 10.41 -6.40
N LEU A 145 -14.15 9.71 -5.66
CA LEU A 145 -13.33 8.62 -6.20
C LEU A 145 -14.18 7.39 -6.55
N MET A 146 -15.21 7.11 -5.76
CA MET A 146 -16.18 6.06 -6.02
C MET A 146 -16.99 6.34 -7.29
N GLU A 147 -17.47 7.58 -7.47
CA GLU A 147 -18.14 8.02 -8.70
C GLU A 147 -17.22 7.90 -9.92
N ALA A 148 -15.91 8.14 -9.75
CA ALA A 148 -14.90 7.91 -10.78
C ALA A 148 -14.55 6.42 -10.99
N GLY A 149 -15.13 5.50 -10.22
CA GLY A 149 -14.93 4.05 -10.34
C GLY A 149 -13.63 3.53 -9.72
N VAL A 150 -12.98 4.30 -8.87
CA VAL A 150 -11.71 3.99 -8.19
C VAL A 150 -11.98 3.41 -6.80
N SER A 151 -11.44 2.23 -6.53
CA SER A 151 -11.47 1.61 -5.20
C SER A 151 -10.32 2.15 -4.35
N VAL A 152 -10.60 2.58 -3.13
CA VAL A 152 -9.60 3.20 -2.24
C VAL A 152 -9.34 2.31 -1.04
N CYS A 153 -8.07 2.06 -0.74
CA CYS A 153 -7.62 1.47 0.52
C CYS A 153 -6.83 2.53 1.31
N VAL A 154 -7.22 2.76 2.56
CA VAL A 154 -6.59 3.75 3.44
C VAL A 154 -5.64 3.09 4.43
N HIS A 155 -4.64 3.85 4.90
CA HIS A 155 -3.63 3.43 5.87
C HIS A 155 -2.73 2.25 5.44
N VAL A 156 -2.55 2.06 4.13
CA VAL A 156 -1.81 0.92 3.54
C VAL A 156 -0.29 1.03 3.69
#